data_AF-A0A524GN56-F1
#
_entry.id   AF-A0A524GN56-F1
#
_cell.length_a   1.000
_cell.length_b   1.000
_cell.length_c   1.000
_cell.angle_alpha   90.00
_cell.angle_beta   90.00
_cell.angle_gamma   90.00
#
_symmetry.space_group_name_H-M   'P 1'
#
loop_
_entity.id
_entity.type
_entity.pdbx_description
1 polymer ?
#
loop_
_entity_poly.entity_id
_entity_poly.type
_entity_poly.pdbx_seq_one_letter_code
_entity_poly.pdbx_strand_id
1 'polypeptide(L)'
;MDPSDDGTDVLGDSILDEDSRASETSVAAEDLLDPGLAHLYMGPLANAVTNAEGQARPLHLLGVDIEPGTSQRLAWSATQLFEGVPVSTPVLVVNGAVPGPTLCLTAAVHGDELNGIEMVRRVFHDIDP
;
A
#
# COMPACT_ATOMS: atom_id res chain seq x y z
N MET A 1 -25.60 -30.66 45.35
CA MET A 1 -26.53 -29.62 44.87
C MET A 1 -25.65 -28.52 44.35
N ASP A 2 -25.60 -28.36 43.04
CA ASP A 2 -24.63 -27.44 42.42
C ASP A 2 -25.28 -26.07 42.20
N PRO A 3 -24.78 -25.00 42.85
CA PRO A 3 -25.33 -23.65 42.74
C PRO A 3 -24.54 -22.75 41.77
N SER A 4 -23.72 -23.28 40.86
CA SER A 4 -22.89 -22.48 39.95
C SER A 4 -23.14 -22.74 38.45
N ASP A 5 -24.33 -22.39 37.98
CA ASP A 5 -24.63 -22.27 36.54
C ASP A 5 -25.02 -20.81 36.24
N ASP A 6 -24.04 -20.01 35.81
CA ASP A 6 -24.16 -18.59 35.43
C ASP A 6 -24.17 -18.40 33.90
N GLY A 7 -24.72 -19.37 33.15
CA GLY A 7 -25.11 -19.16 31.75
C GLY A 7 -24.03 -18.61 30.81
N THR A 8 -22.75 -18.85 31.10
CA THR A 8 -21.63 -18.45 30.24
C THR A 8 -21.17 -19.65 29.46
N ASP A 9 -21.70 -19.78 28.24
CA ASP A 9 -21.23 -20.75 27.25
C ASP A 9 -19.88 -20.27 26.71
N VAL A 10 -18.83 -20.54 27.48
CA VAL A 10 -17.43 -20.39 27.08
C VAL A 10 -17.10 -21.51 26.09
N LEU A 11 -17.49 -21.29 24.84
CA LEU A 11 -16.85 -21.95 23.70
C LEU A 11 -15.37 -21.52 23.71
N GLY A 12 -14.53 -22.42 24.19
CA GLY A 12 -13.08 -22.28 24.11
C GLY A 12 -12.66 -22.24 22.64
N ASP A 13 -12.42 -21.05 22.13
CA ASP A 13 -11.62 -20.86 20.92
C ASP A 13 -10.20 -20.51 21.36
N SER A 14 -9.40 -21.56 21.58
CA SER A 14 -7.96 -21.42 21.74
C SER A 14 -7.36 -21.11 20.37
N ILE A 15 -7.30 -19.83 19.99
CA ILE A 15 -6.40 -19.40 18.93
C ILE A 15 -4.99 -19.50 19.50
N LEU A 16 -4.41 -20.68 19.31
CA LEU A 16 -2.99 -20.92 19.50
C LEU A 16 -2.23 -20.06 18.49
N ASP A 17 -1.21 -19.38 19.00
CA ASP A 17 -0.19 -18.67 18.24
C ASP A 17 0.43 -19.59 17.17
N GLU A 18 0.02 -19.43 15.91
CA GLU A 18 0.67 -20.02 14.72
C GLU A 18 0.78 -18.93 13.62
N ASP A 19 1.42 -17.79 13.92
CA ASP A 19 1.85 -16.84 12.88
C ASP A 19 3.33 -17.07 12.49
N SER A 20 3.66 -18.31 12.12
CA SER A 20 5.00 -18.66 11.62
C SER A 20 5.00 -19.28 10.22
N ARG A 21 3.93 -19.10 9.45
CA ARG A 21 3.83 -19.55 8.05
C ARG A 21 3.95 -18.46 6.99
N ALA A 22 4.27 -17.21 7.37
CA ALA A 22 4.53 -16.16 6.39
C ALA A 22 5.85 -16.36 5.60
N SER A 23 6.74 -17.24 6.06
CA SER A 23 8.07 -17.44 5.44
C SER A 23 8.18 -18.61 4.46
N GLU A 24 7.17 -19.47 4.33
CA GLU A 24 7.26 -20.68 3.48
C GLU A 24 6.67 -20.50 2.06
N THR A 25 6.02 -19.38 1.77
CA THR A 25 5.36 -19.13 0.46
C THR A 25 6.28 -18.54 -0.61
N SER A 26 7.49 -18.07 -0.28
CA SER A 26 8.43 -17.54 -1.26
C SER A 26 9.15 -18.63 -2.06
N VAL A 27 9.45 -19.78 -1.43
CA VAL A 27 10.27 -20.85 -2.05
C VAL A 27 9.46 -21.73 -3.00
N ALA A 28 8.14 -21.83 -2.81
CA ALA A 28 7.27 -22.65 -3.68
C ALA A 28 6.87 -21.94 -4.99
N ALA A 29 7.08 -20.62 -5.11
CA ALA A 29 6.71 -19.85 -6.29
C ALA A 29 7.71 -20.01 -7.45
N GLU A 30 8.98 -20.31 -7.14
CA GLU A 30 10.06 -20.35 -8.14
C GLU A 30 9.99 -21.60 -9.02
N ASP A 31 9.48 -22.73 -8.50
CA ASP A 31 9.48 -24.03 -9.18
C ASP A 31 8.20 -24.29 -10.01
N LEU A 32 7.23 -23.38 -9.97
CA LEU A 32 5.98 -23.45 -10.76
C LEU A 32 5.99 -22.54 -12.00
N LEU A 33 7.10 -21.84 -12.25
CA LEU A 33 7.26 -20.97 -13.41
C LEU A 33 7.65 -21.79 -14.63
N ASP A 34 6.69 -22.06 -15.51
CA ASP A 34 7.00 -22.52 -16.87
C ASP A 34 7.88 -21.45 -17.56
N PRO A 35 9.13 -21.75 -17.95
CA PRO A 35 10.02 -20.79 -18.58
C PRO A 35 9.47 -20.23 -19.90
N GLY A 36 8.51 -20.92 -20.55
CA GLY A 36 7.78 -20.43 -21.72
C GLY A 36 6.70 -19.39 -21.42
N LEU A 37 6.22 -19.33 -20.18
CA LEU A 37 5.20 -18.37 -19.70
C LEU A 37 5.80 -17.12 -19.08
N ALA A 38 7.11 -17.09 -18.78
CA ALA A 38 7.78 -15.92 -18.21
C ALA A 38 7.60 -14.64 -19.05
N HIS A 39 7.60 -14.75 -20.39
CA HIS A 39 7.35 -13.61 -21.30
C HIS A 39 5.89 -13.12 -21.30
N LEU A 40 4.94 -13.96 -20.90
CA LEU A 40 3.51 -13.63 -20.84
C LEU A 40 3.12 -13.04 -19.47
N TYR A 41 3.88 -13.35 -18.41
CA TYR A 41 3.66 -12.82 -17.05
C TYR A 41 4.57 -11.64 -16.69
N MET A 42 5.78 -11.53 -17.26
CA MET A 42 6.65 -10.37 -17.09
C MET A 42 6.28 -9.26 -18.08
N GLY A 43 5.13 -8.62 -17.81
CA GLY A 43 4.74 -7.41 -18.53
C GLY A 43 5.76 -6.27 -18.35
N PRO A 44 5.67 -5.18 -19.13
CA PRO A 44 6.61 -4.06 -19.09
C PRO A 44 6.84 -3.50 -17.68
N LEU A 45 5.81 -3.55 -16.83
CA LEU A 45 5.88 -3.12 -15.44
C LEU A 45 6.79 -4.03 -14.60
N ALA A 46 6.63 -5.35 -14.72
CA ALA A 46 7.39 -6.31 -13.93
C ALA A 46 8.89 -6.22 -14.26
N ASN A 47 9.23 -6.11 -15.56
CA ASN A 47 10.62 -5.88 -15.97
C ASN A 47 11.17 -4.53 -15.48
N ALA A 48 10.36 -3.47 -15.48
CA ALA A 48 10.81 -2.16 -15.00
C ALA A 48 11.10 -2.17 -13.49
N VAL A 49 10.39 -3.00 -12.71
CA VAL A 49 10.63 -3.15 -11.27
C VAL A 49 11.85 -4.03 -11.00
N THR A 50 12.00 -5.16 -11.70
CA THR A 50 13.08 -6.12 -11.42
C THR A 50 14.45 -5.69 -11.95
N ASN A 51 14.50 -4.82 -12.97
CA ASN A 51 15.75 -4.31 -13.55
C ASN A 51 16.04 -2.85 -13.16
N ALA A 52 15.37 -2.34 -12.13
CA ALA A 52 15.57 -0.99 -11.63
C ALA A 52 16.97 -0.84 -11.01
N GLU A 53 17.79 0.06 -11.55
CA GLU A 53 19.15 0.33 -11.05
C GLU A 53 19.49 1.83 -11.07
N GLY A 54 20.46 2.22 -10.23
CA GLY A 54 20.92 3.61 -10.09
C GLY A 54 20.12 4.42 -9.08
N GLN A 55 20.19 5.75 -9.17
CA GLN A 55 19.45 6.66 -8.29
C GLN A 55 18.31 7.33 -9.07
N ALA A 56 17.13 7.42 -8.46
CA ALA A 56 16.01 8.16 -9.04
C ALA A 56 16.36 9.65 -9.21
N ARG A 57 15.59 10.34 -10.04
CA ARG A 57 15.64 11.81 -10.11
C ARG A 57 14.64 12.39 -9.12
N PRO A 58 14.80 13.66 -8.69
CA PRO A 58 13.77 14.34 -7.94
C PRO A 58 12.44 14.30 -8.69
N LEU A 59 11.37 13.93 -7.98
CA LEU A 59 10.01 13.91 -8.52
C LEU A 59 9.40 15.30 -8.30
N HIS A 60 9.12 16.02 -9.39
CA HIS A 60 8.46 17.32 -9.30
C HIS A 60 6.93 17.15 -9.28
N LEU A 61 6.28 17.48 -8.17
CA LEU A 61 4.83 17.40 -8.04
C LEU A 61 4.27 18.57 -7.21
N LEU A 62 3.18 19.17 -7.70
CA LEU A 62 2.52 20.34 -7.07
C LEU A 62 3.48 21.50 -6.74
N GLY A 63 4.50 21.73 -7.59
CA GLY A 63 5.48 22.80 -7.40
C GLY A 63 6.57 22.49 -6.37
N VAL A 64 6.66 21.25 -5.90
CA VAL A 64 7.68 20.79 -4.95
C VAL A 64 8.50 19.67 -5.59
N ASP A 65 9.81 19.68 -5.35
CA ASP A 65 10.70 18.58 -5.70
C ASP A 65 10.83 17.63 -4.51
N ILE A 66 10.51 16.34 -4.73
CA ILE A 66 10.65 15.27 -3.76
C ILE A 66 11.93 14.50 -4.09
N GLU A 67 12.91 14.55 -3.21
CA GLU A 67 14.21 13.89 -3.41
C GLU A 67 14.10 12.35 -3.42
N PRO A 68 15.00 11.64 -4.12
CA PRO A 68 15.04 10.18 -4.11
C PRO A 68 15.17 9.60 -2.69
N GLY A 69 14.45 8.52 -2.39
CA GLY A 69 14.46 7.87 -1.08
C GLY A 69 13.72 8.67 0.00
N THR A 70 12.76 9.50 -0.40
CA THR A 70 12.00 10.33 0.54
C THR A 70 10.51 10.30 0.27
N SER A 71 9.73 10.64 1.30
CA SER A 71 8.29 10.80 1.21
C SER A 71 7.86 12.18 1.68
N GLN A 72 6.77 12.69 1.12
CA GLN A 72 6.24 14.00 1.46
C GLN A 72 4.72 14.02 1.41
N ARG A 73 4.10 14.79 2.31
CA ARG A 73 2.68 15.11 2.29
C ARG A 73 2.49 16.49 1.69
N LEU A 74 1.82 16.54 0.56
CA LEU A 74 1.43 17.76 -0.14
C LEU A 74 -0.06 18.05 0.06
N ALA A 75 -0.46 19.25 -0.32
CA ALA A 75 -1.83 19.72 -0.27
C ALA A 75 -2.27 20.13 -1.67
N TRP A 76 -3.40 19.58 -2.12
CA TRP A 76 -4.04 19.97 -3.38
C TRP A 76 -5.45 20.48 -3.09
N SER A 77 -5.87 21.53 -3.79
CA SER A 77 -7.21 22.08 -3.65
C SER A 77 -7.86 22.18 -5.03
N ALA A 78 -8.85 21.33 -5.29
CA ALA A 78 -9.60 21.34 -6.54
C ALA A 78 -10.73 22.37 -6.55
N THR A 79 -11.27 22.66 -5.35
CA THR A 79 -12.49 23.44 -5.17
C THR A 79 -12.44 24.26 -3.88
N GLN A 80 -13.44 25.10 -3.70
CA GLN A 80 -13.66 25.92 -2.51
C GLN A 80 -15.06 25.62 -1.95
N LEU A 81 -15.21 25.81 -0.64
CA LEU A 81 -16.51 25.91 0.02
C LEU A 81 -17.28 27.13 -0.50
N PHE A 82 -18.58 27.20 -0.19
CA PHE A 82 -19.44 28.31 -0.60
C PHE A 82 -18.90 29.67 -0.15
N GLU A 83 -18.24 29.72 1.01
CA GLU A 83 -17.61 30.89 1.60
C GLU A 83 -16.24 31.23 0.99
N GLY A 84 -15.83 30.55 -0.08
CA GLY A 84 -14.56 30.77 -0.79
C GLY A 84 -13.33 30.12 -0.13
N VAL A 85 -13.53 29.33 0.93
CA VAL A 85 -12.43 28.64 1.63
C VAL A 85 -12.01 27.39 0.85
N PRO A 86 -10.74 27.24 0.44
CA PRO A 86 -10.30 26.06 -0.31
C PRO A 86 -10.41 24.77 0.52
N VAL A 87 -10.94 23.72 -0.10
CA VAL A 87 -10.95 22.38 0.50
C VAL A 87 -9.67 21.68 0.07
N SER A 88 -8.79 21.45 1.05
CA SER A 88 -7.50 20.80 0.81
C SER A 88 -7.62 19.29 0.92
N THR A 89 -7.29 18.61 -0.17
CA THR A 89 -7.11 17.16 -0.25
C THR A 89 -5.62 16.82 -0.08
N PRO A 90 -5.25 15.91 0.84
CA PRO A 90 -3.86 15.49 0.98
C PRO A 90 -3.41 14.67 -0.24
N VAL A 91 -2.20 14.95 -0.71
CA VAL A 91 -1.52 14.13 -1.72
C VAL A 91 -0.25 13.58 -1.06
N LEU A 92 -0.23 12.26 -0.88
CA LEU A 92 0.90 11.55 -0.27
C LEU A 92 1.81 11.07 -1.40
N VAL A 93 3.09 11.41 -1.31
CA VAL A 93 4.08 11.14 -2.37
C VAL A 93 5.25 10.39 -1.79
N VAL A 94 5.66 9.31 -2.44
CA VAL A 94 6.93 8.64 -2.21
C VAL A 94 7.73 8.71 -3.49
N ASN A 95 8.98 9.16 -3.40
CA ASN A 95 9.95 9.03 -4.48
C ASN A 95 10.95 7.93 -4.10
N GLY A 96 10.91 6.81 -4.81
CA GLY A 96 11.78 5.68 -4.58
C GLY A 96 13.26 6.06 -4.70
N ALA A 97 14.14 5.39 -3.96
CA ALA A 97 15.58 5.60 -4.08
C ALA A 97 16.13 5.30 -5.50
N VAL A 98 15.52 4.35 -6.19
CA VAL A 98 15.92 3.82 -7.50
C VAL A 98 14.86 4.14 -8.56
N PRO A 99 15.22 4.43 -9.83
CA PRO A 99 14.25 4.69 -10.88
C PRO A 99 13.30 3.51 -11.09
N GLY A 100 12.01 3.78 -11.25
CA GLY A 100 11.01 2.74 -11.48
C GLY A 100 9.70 3.30 -12.05
N PRO A 101 8.72 2.43 -12.30
CA PRO A 101 7.41 2.86 -12.75
C PRO A 101 6.69 3.68 -11.68
N THR A 102 5.88 4.65 -12.12
CA THR A 102 5.06 5.46 -11.21
C THR A 102 3.67 4.84 -11.03
N LEU A 103 3.28 4.61 -9.77
CA LEU A 103 1.93 4.18 -9.38
C LEU A 103 1.18 5.35 -8.76
N CYS A 104 -0.06 5.56 -9.20
CA CYS A 104 -0.99 6.51 -8.58
C CYS A 104 -2.14 5.72 -7.95
N LEU A 105 -2.33 5.89 -6.65
CA LEU A 105 -3.45 5.31 -5.91
C LEU A 105 -4.42 6.43 -5.52
N THR A 106 -5.70 6.22 -5.78
CA THR A 106 -6.77 7.14 -5.40
C THR A 106 -7.80 6.42 -4.54
N ALA A 107 -8.39 7.15 -3.60
CA ALA A 107 -9.42 6.64 -2.70
C ALA A 107 -10.38 7.79 -2.35
N ALA A 108 -11.51 7.45 -1.72
CA ALA A 108 -12.57 8.42 -1.36
C ALA A 108 -13.14 9.20 -2.56
N VAL A 109 -13.29 8.54 -3.71
CA VAL A 109 -14.03 9.13 -4.84
C VAL A 109 -15.48 9.38 -4.42
N HIS A 110 -16.07 8.41 -3.71
CA HIS A 110 -17.27 8.62 -2.90
C HIS A 110 -16.88 8.77 -1.43
N GLY A 111 -17.59 9.66 -0.71
CA GLY A 111 -17.22 10.07 0.65
C GLY A 111 -17.47 9.02 1.74
N ASP A 112 -18.18 7.94 1.43
CA ASP A 112 -18.54 6.84 2.32
C ASP A 112 -17.70 5.57 2.12
N GLU A 113 -16.80 5.55 1.14
CA GLU A 113 -15.92 4.41 0.82
C GLU A 113 -14.64 4.38 1.67
N LEU A 114 -14.78 4.06 2.96
CA LEU A 114 -13.68 4.12 3.93
C LEU A 114 -12.57 3.09 3.72
N ASN A 115 -12.89 1.91 3.16
CA ASN A 115 -11.92 0.83 2.99
C ASN A 115 -10.77 1.23 2.07
N GLY A 116 -11.05 1.94 0.98
CA GLY A 116 -10.03 2.42 0.05
C GLY A 116 -9.07 3.41 0.73
N ILE A 117 -9.60 4.26 1.61
CA ILE A 117 -8.81 5.25 2.36
C ILE A 117 -7.78 4.54 3.24
N GLU A 118 -8.21 3.54 4.00
CA GLU A 118 -7.31 2.81 4.90
C GLU A 118 -6.27 1.98 4.14
N MET A 119 -6.63 1.42 2.97
CA MET A 119 -5.65 0.72 2.13
C MET A 119 -4.54 1.65 1.63
N VAL A 120 -4.89 2.81 1.07
CA VAL A 120 -3.89 3.80 0.65
C VAL A 120 -3.03 4.25 1.83
N ARG A 121 -3.65 4.45 3.00
CA ARG A 121 -2.95 4.87 4.22
C ARG A 121 -1.91 3.84 4.66
N ARG A 122 -2.26 2.55 4.71
CA ARG A 122 -1.31 1.48 5.09
C ARG A 122 -0.18 1.34 4.08
N VAL A 123 -0.52 1.23 2.79
CA VAL A 123 0.50 1.14 1.73
C VAL A 123 1.51 2.28 1.84
N PHE A 124 1.06 3.52 2.03
CA PHE A 124 1.98 4.66 2.15
C PHE A 124 2.89 4.58 3.38
N HIS A 125 2.39 4.12 4.53
CA HIS A 125 3.17 4.07 5.78
C HIS A 125 4.03 2.82 5.94
N ASP A 126 3.74 1.76 5.19
CA ASP A 126 4.50 0.53 5.20
C ASP A 126 5.64 0.52 4.16
N ILE A 127 5.67 1.51 3.25
CA ILE A 127 6.76 1.68 2.27
C ILE A 127 7.98 2.31 2.92
N ASP A 128 9.13 1.64 2.76
CA ASP A 128 10.46 2.24 2.93
C ASP A 128 10.84 2.94 1.60
N PRO A 129 10.98 4.27 1.58
CA PRO A 129 11.16 5.06 0.36
C PRO A 129 12.54 4.87 -0.31
#